data_AF-A0A3B0JBJ6-F1
#
_entry.id   AF-A0A3B0JBJ6-F1
#
_cell.length_a   1.000
_cell.length_b   1.000
_cell.length_c   1.000
_cell.angle_alpha   90.00
_cell.angle_beta   90.00
_cell.angle_gamma   90.00
#
_symmetry.space_group_name_H-M   'P 1'
#
loop_
_entity.id
_entity.type
_entity.pdbx_description
1 polymer ?
#
loop_
_entity_poly.entity_id
_entity_poly.type
_entity_poly.pdbx_seq_one_letter_code
_entity_poly.pdbx_strand_id
1 'polypeptide(L)'
;MIYDATLEISSPEGSRYTSINGFHTGPGKVAFAANEILTAFHFKAENYHNKGAASFKYAMRDAMDIATIGCSALCDIKQGKFQQLKLAFGVAAPTPIRCLHAEEAARSKTLTRQTLFTIGQAVTHDVSPRTSWRAKKEFRLHLIHTLTERVINLAVIRAGGKII
;
A
#
# COMPACT_ATOMS: atom_id res chain seq x y z
N MET A 1 0.77 6.03 -2.80
CA MET A 1 0.77 5.75 -1.34
C MET A 1 2.10 5.18 -0.88
N ILE A 2 2.57 4.02 -1.33
CA ILE A 2 3.88 3.47 -0.87
C ILE A 2 5.11 4.31 -1.25
N TYR A 3 5.02 5.14 -2.29
CA TYR A 3 6.07 6.10 -2.65
C TYR A 3 5.87 7.50 -2.04
N ASP A 4 4.88 7.68 -1.17
CA ASP A 4 4.53 8.97 -0.55
C ASP A 4 4.51 10.14 -1.55
N ALA A 5 3.78 9.92 -2.65
CA ALA A 5 3.61 10.92 -3.69
C ALA A 5 3.03 12.22 -3.11
N THR A 6 3.58 13.34 -3.54
CA THR A 6 2.99 14.66 -3.33
C THR A 6 2.14 15.00 -4.56
N LEU A 7 0.90 15.37 -4.33
CA LEU A 7 -0.08 15.76 -5.33
C LEU A 7 0.03 17.25 -5.59
N GLU A 8 0.16 17.66 -6.84
CA GLU A 8 0.00 19.06 -7.25
C GLU A 8 -1.42 19.27 -7.75
N ILE A 9 -2.09 20.23 -7.13
CA ILE A 9 -3.49 20.56 -7.39
C ILE A 9 -3.55 22.02 -7.80
N SER A 10 -4.07 22.28 -8.99
CA SER A 10 -4.18 23.62 -9.56
C SER A 10 -5.63 24.11 -9.47
N SER A 11 -5.78 25.42 -9.26
CA SER A 11 -7.04 26.17 -9.31
C SER A 11 -6.77 27.53 -9.98
N PRO A 12 -7.80 28.35 -10.24
CA PRO A 12 -7.63 29.72 -10.74
C PRO A 12 -6.77 30.61 -9.83
N GLU A 13 -6.71 30.30 -8.53
CA GLU A 13 -5.96 31.05 -7.51
C GLU A 13 -4.50 30.59 -7.39
N GLY A 14 -4.11 29.48 -8.02
CA GLY A 14 -2.75 28.96 -8.04
C GLY A 14 -2.66 27.45 -7.84
N SER A 15 -1.46 26.96 -7.52
CA SER A 15 -1.22 25.55 -7.22
C SER A 15 -0.94 25.32 -5.73
N ARG A 16 -1.45 24.21 -5.19
CA ARG A 16 -1.09 23.70 -3.87
C ARG A 16 -0.60 22.27 -3.94
N TYR A 17 0.16 21.88 -2.92
CA TYR A 17 0.75 20.56 -2.79
C TYR A 17 0.21 19.84 -1.56
N THR A 18 -0.19 18.57 -1.70
CA THR A 18 -0.66 17.76 -0.57
C THR A 18 -0.20 16.31 -0.67
N SER A 19 -0.18 15.57 0.43
CA SER A 19 0.18 14.15 0.43
C SER A 19 -0.93 13.30 -0.19
N ILE A 20 -0.56 12.25 -0.95
CA ILE A 20 -1.52 11.22 -1.36
C ILE A 20 -2.13 10.47 -0.18
N ASN A 21 -1.39 10.38 0.94
CA ASN A 21 -1.89 9.75 2.16
C ASN A 21 -2.80 10.76 2.88
N GLY A 22 -4.07 10.42 3.02
CA GLY A 22 -5.11 11.34 3.53
C GLY A 22 -5.87 12.10 2.43
N PHE A 23 -5.46 11.99 1.15
CA PHE A 23 -6.17 12.64 0.05
C PHE A 23 -7.55 12.02 -0.23
N HIS A 24 -7.71 10.71 -0.06
CA HIS A 24 -8.99 10.03 -0.18
C HIS A 24 -9.74 10.09 1.15
N THR A 25 -10.79 10.90 1.22
CA THR A 25 -11.53 11.19 2.47
C THR A 25 -12.76 10.30 2.66
N GLY A 26 -13.18 9.58 1.61
CA GLY A 26 -14.27 8.61 1.68
C GLY A 26 -14.56 7.96 0.32
N PRO A 27 -15.54 7.04 0.24
CA PRO A 27 -15.96 6.46 -1.03
C PRO A 27 -16.40 7.52 -2.05
N GLY A 28 -15.70 7.60 -3.18
CA GLY A 28 -15.96 8.61 -4.21
C GLY A 28 -15.66 10.05 -3.78
N LYS A 29 -14.94 10.26 -2.66
CA LYS A 29 -14.59 11.58 -2.11
C LYS A 29 -13.09 11.73 -1.96
N VAL A 30 -12.61 12.89 -2.36
CA VAL A 30 -11.20 13.29 -2.22
C VAL A 30 -11.13 14.70 -1.65
N ALA A 31 -9.96 15.09 -1.13
CA ALA A 31 -9.71 16.39 -0.52
C ALA A 31 -9.50 17.49 -1.58
N PHE A 32 -10.45 17.65 -2.49
CA PHE A 32 -10.56 18.78 -3.40
C PHE A 32 -11.46 19.87 -2.82
N ALA A 33 -11.11 21.12 -3.06
CA ALA A 33 -12.01 22.26 -3.01
C ALA A 33 -12.71 22.47 -4.36
N ALA A 34 -13.63 23.43 -4.43
CA ALA A 34 -14.25 23.81 -5.70
C ALA A 34 -13.20 24.34 -6.69
N ASN A 35 -13.38 24.07 -7.98
CA ASN A 35 -12.51 24.53 -9.08
C ASN A 35 -11.07 24.00 -9.02
N GLU A 36 -10.81 22.92 -8.28
CA GLU A 36 -9.51 22.27 -8.24
C GLU A 36 -9.40 21.10 -9.22
N ILE A 37 -8.20 20.93 -9.79
CA ILE A 37 -7.84 19.80 -10.62
C ILE A 37 -6.45 19.27 -10.22
N LEU A 38 -6.32 17.95 -10.13
CA LEU A 38 -5.01 17.31 -9.94
C LEU A 38 -4.22 17.35 -11.25
N THR A 39 -3.08 18.02 -11.25
CA THR A 39 -2.28 18.26 -12.45
C THR A 39 -0.99 17.44 -12.48
N ALA A 40 -0.42 17.09 -11.32
CA ALA A 40 0.78 16.27 -11.27
C ALA A 40 0.90 15.39 -10.02
N PHE A 41 1.71 14.34 -10.15
CA PHE A 41 2.24 13.55 -9.04
C PHE A 41 3.75 13.74 -8.97
N HIS A 42 4.24 14.14 -7.80
CA HIS A 42 5.65 14.35 -7.51
C HIS A 42 6.17 13.22 -6.64
N PHE A 43 7.24 12.57 -7.11
CA PHE A 43 7.89 11.46 -6.42
C PHE A 43 9.33 11.87 -6.07
N LYS A 44 9.59 12.11 -4.77
CA LYS A 44 10.94 12.40 -4.30
C LYS A 44 11.81 11.15 -4.39
N ALA A 45 13.02 11.28 -4.93
CA ALA A 45 13.97 10.18 -5.10
C ALA A 45 14.23 9.40 -3.80
N GLU A 46 14.36 10.10 -2.67
CA GLU A 46 14.53 9.51 -1.33
C GLU A 46 13.42 8.52 -0.93
N ASN A 47 12.24 8.61 -1.55
CA ASN A 47 11.12 7.72 -1.24
C ASN A 47 11.26 6.34 -1.89
N TYR A 48 12.06 6.18 -2.95
CA TYR A 48 12.13 4.95 -3.74
C TYR A 48 13.54 4.51 -4.17
N HIS A 49 14.53 5.40 -4.21
CA HIS A 49 15.91 5.02 -4.52
C HIS A 49 16.47 4.05 -3.49
N ASN A 50 17.20 3.04 -3.96
CA ASN A 50 17.81 1.97 -3.17
C ASN A 50 16.80 1.18 -2.30
N LYS A 51 15.53 1.15 -2.69
CA LYS A 51 14.46 0.39 -2.02
C LYS A 51 13.87 -0.65 -2.95
N GLY A 52 13.40 -1.75 -2.38
CA GLY A 52 12.66 -2.76 -3.11
C GLY A 52 11.16 -2.49 -3.05
N ALA A 53 10.48 -2.55 -4.18
CA ALA A 53 9.04 -2.38 -4.25
C ALA A 53 8.37 -3.43 -5.11
N ALA A 54 7.14 -3.81 -4.74
CA ALA A 54 6.34 -4.78 -5.45
C ALA A 54 4.86 -4.44 -5.34
N SER A 55 4.08 -4.87 -6.34
CA SER A 55 2.63 -4.75 -6.34
C SER A 55 2.02 -6.00 -6.93
N PHE A 56 0.85 -6.38 -6.41
CA PHE A 56 0.07 -7.48 -6.96
C PHE A 56 -1.41 -7.10 -6.98
N LYS A 57 -2.06 -7.36 -8.11
CA LYS A 57 -3.50 -7.19 -8.31
C LYS A 57 -4.12 -8.57 -8.43
N TYR A 58 -5.00 -8.92 -7.50
CA TYR A 58 -5.84 -10.10 -7.63
C TYR A 58 -7.19 -9.72 -8.25
N ALA A 59 -7.58 -10.45 -9.30
CA ALA A 59 -8.86 -10.33 -9.99
C ALA A 59 -9.31 -11.72 -10.48
N MET A 60 -10.55 -11.86 -10.93
CA MET A 60 -11.11 -13.17 -11.33
C MET A 60 -10.60 -13.65 -12.70
N ARG A 61 -10.05 -12.72 -13.50
CA ARG A 61 -9.44 -12.96 -14.81
C ARG A 61 -8.22 -12.06 -14.99
N ASP A 62 -7.30 -12.47 -15.85
CA ASP A 62 -6.00 -11.82 -15.99
C ASP A 62 -6.04 -10.46 -16.69
N ALA A 63 -7.07 -10.20 -17.50
CA ALA A 63 -7.20 -8.97 -18.27
C ALA A 63 -8.57 -8.29 -18.08
N MET A 64 -8.59 -6.95 -18.15
CA MET A 64 -9.81 -6.11 -18.15
C MET A 64 -10.78 -6.40 -16.99
N ASP A 65 -10.25 -6.64 -15.79
CA ASP A 65 -11.06 -6.81 -14.57
C ASP A 65 -10.67 -5.81 -13.49
N ILE A 66 -11.66 -5.43 -12.67
CA ILE A 66 -11.46 -4.57 -11.52
C ILE A 66 -10.88 -5.43 -10.39
N ALA A 67 -9.85 -4.92 -9.72
CA ALA A 67 -9.21 -5.64 -8.63
C ALA A 67 -10.23 -6.07 -7.56
N THR A 68 -10.21 -7.35 -7.19
CA THR A 68 -10.85 -7.80 -5.96
C THR A 68 -10.04 -7.30 -4.77
N ILE A 69 -8.71 -7.43 -4.81
CA ILE A 69 -7.77 -6.81 -3.87
C ILE A 69 -6.51 -6.37 -4.65
N GLY A 70 -6.03 -5.16 -4.36
CA GLY A 70 -4.70 -4.71 -4.79
C GLY A 70 -3.81 -4.53 -3.57
N CYS A 71 -2.59 -5.08 -3.62
CA CYS A 71 -1.58 -4.95 -2.59
C CYS A 71 -0.32 -4.33 -3.18
N SER A 72 0.33 -3.43 -2.44
CA SER A 72 1.63 -2.88 -2.82
C SER A 72 2.50 -2.71 -1.59
N ALA A 73 3.75 -3.13 -1.68
CA ALA A 73 4.74 -2.96 -0.63
C ALA A 73 6.00 -2.28 -1.15
N LEU A 74 6.64 -1.50 -0.30
CA LEU A 74 7.99 -0.99 -0.47
C LEU A 74 8.76 -1.22 0.82
N CYS A 75 10.01 -1.64 0.70
CA CYS A 75 10.88 -1.81 1.86
C CYS A 75 12.28 -1.26 1.61
N ASP A 76 12.87 -0.78 2.70
CA ASP A 76 14.28 -0.48 2.84
C ASP A 76 14.89 -1.50 3.81
N ILE A 77 16.00 -2.10 3.42
CA ILE A 77 16.65 -3.17 4.16
C ILE A 77 18.05 -2.73 4.56
N LYS A 78 18.32 -2.80 5.86
CA LYS A 78 19.65 -2.50 6.42
C LYS A 78 20.05 -3.62 7.34
N GLN A 79 21.23 -4.21 7.09
CA GLN A 79 21.81 -5.28 7.93
C GLN A 79 20.82 -6.45 8.19
N GLY A 80 20.10 -6.89 7.16
CA GLY A 80 19.15 -8.00 7.27
C GLY A 80 17.90 -7.69 8.10
N LYS A 81 17.55 -6.42 8.27
CA LYS A 81 16.35 -5.94 8.98
C LYS A 81 15.55 -4.96 8.13
N PHE A 82 14.25 -4.87 8.39
CA PHE A 82 13.40 -3.84 7.82
C PHE A 82 13.73 -2.49 8.47
N GLN A 83 14.47 -1.64 7.75
CA GLN A 83 14.66 -0.24 8.13
C GLN A 83 13.36 0.54 7.93
N GLN A 84 12.65 0.22 6.85
CA GLN A 84 11.34 0.76 6.55
C GLN A 84 10.51 -0.30 5.83
N LEU A 85 9.24 -0.42 6.20
CA LEU A 85 8.22 -1.08 5.40
C LEU A 85 7.13 -0.04 5.13
N LYS A 86 6.61 -0.03 3.91
CA LYS A 86 5.41 0.70 3.51
C LYS A 86 4.48 -0.30 2.85
N LEU A 87 3.26 -0.45 3.36
CA LEU A 87 2.29 -1.40 2.86
C LEU A 87 0.98 -0.66 2.59
N ALA A 88 0.42 -0.86 1.41
CA ALA A 88 -0.83 -0.25 1.03
C ALA A 88 -1.76 -1.24 0.34
N PHE A 89 -3.05 -1.08 0.59
CA PHE A 89 -4.09 -1.86 -0.08
C PHE A 89 -5.11 -0.98 -0.78
N GLY A 90 -5.52 -1.45 -1.95
CA GLY A 90 -6.74 -1.03 -2.62
C GLY A 90 -7.86 -2.06 -2.40
N VAL A 91 -9.10 -1.59 -2.34
CA VAL A 91 -10.31 -2.45 -2.21
C VAL A 91 -10.38 -3.25 -0.90
N ALA A 92 -9.49 -2.94 0.07
CA ALA A 92 -9.47 -3.55 1.41
C ALA A 92 -10.17 -2.69 2.49
N ALA A 93 -10.63 -1.50 2.14
CA ALA A 93 -11.33 -0.54 3.00
C ALA A 93 -12.17 0.43 2.12
N PRO A 94 -13.00 1.33 2.70
CA PRO A 94 -13.78 2.32 1.95
C PRO A 94 -12.93 3.23 1.03
N THR A 95 -11.67 3.48 1.39
CA THR A 95 -10.67 4.19 0.60
C THR A 95 -9.40 3.33 0.45
N PRO A 96 -8.47 3.68 -0.47
CA PRO A 96 -7.12 3.12 -0.44
C PRO A 96 -6.42 3.48 0.89
N ILE A 97 -5.75 2.52 1.51
CA ILE A 97 -5.18 2.67 2.85
C ILE A 97 -3.69 2.33 2.90
N ARG A 98 -2.97 3.00 3.82
CA ARG A 98 -1.67 2.55 4.33
C ARG A 98 -1.92 1.67 5.55
N CYS A 99 -1.17 0.59 5.69
CA CYS A 99 -1.30 -0.36 6.79
C CYS A 99 -0.28 -0.04 7.89
N LEU A 100 -0.58 0.96 8.71
CA LEU A 100 0.38 1.51 9.68
C LEU A 100 0.70 0.50 10.80
N HIS A 101 -0.26 -0.30 11.24
CA HIS A 101 0.00 -1.35 12.24
C HIS A 101 0.95 -2.41 11.67
N ALA A 102 0.76 -2.79 10.41
CA ALA A 102 1.65 -3.72 9.70
C ALA A 102 3.07 -3.16 9.49
N GLU A 103 3.18 -1.87 9.14
CA GLU A 103 4.47 -1.18 8.99
C GLU A 103 5.23 -1.12 10.31
N GLU A 104 4.53 -0.81 11.40
CA GLU A 104 5.11 -0.77 12.75
C GLU A 104 5.57 -2.18 13.21
N ALA A 105 4.78 -3.22 12.93
CA ALA A 105 5.14 -4.59 13.24
C ALA A 105 6.44 -5.06 12.54
N ALA A 106 6.79 -4.47 11.39
CA ALA A 106 8.03 -4.76 10.67
C ALA A 106 9.25 -3.99 11.20
N ARG A 107 9.04 -2.80 11.79
CA ARG A 107 10.11 -1.84 12.10
C ARG A 107 11.24 -2.48 12.90
N SER A 108 12.46 -2.41 12.37
CA SER A 108 13.68 -2.95 12.96
C SER A 108 13.69 -4.47 13.20
N LYS A 109 12.72 -5.21 12.64
CA LYS A 109 12.67 -6.68 12.73
C LYS A 109 13.52 -7.33 11.64
N THR A 110 13.99 -8.54 11.93
CA THR A 110 14.79 -9.35 11.02
C THR A 110 13.93 -9.93 9.90
N LEU A 111 14.54 -10.20 8.75
CA LEU A 111 13.86 -10.77 7.58
C LEU A 111 13.55 -12.26 7.79
N THR A 112 12.58 -12.58 8.65
CA THR A 112 12.22 -13.97 8.99
C THR A 112 10.78 -14.30 8.62
N ARG A 113 10.49 -15.59 8.42
CA ARG A 113 9.10 -16.08 8.29
C ARG A 113 8.20 -15.66 9.45
N GLN A 114 8.74 -15.70 10.67
CA GLN A 114 8.01 -15.26 11.86
C GLN A 114 7.66 -13.76 11.81
N THR A 115 8.60 -12.92 11.34
CA THR A 115 8.33 -11.49 11.17
C THR A 115 7.24 -11.26 10.11
N LEU A 116 7.31 -11.99 8.99
CA LEU A 116 6.30 -11.90 7.94
C LEU A 116 4.90 -12.30 8.44
N PHE A 117 4.83 -13.35 9.25
CA PHE A 117 3.60 -13.78 9.93
C PHE A 117 3.05 -12.69 10.87
N THR A 118 3.90 -12.09 11.71
CA THR A 118 3.50 -11.00 12.61
C THR A 118 2.98 -9.78 11.85
N ILE A 119 3.61 -9.41 10.72
CA ILE A 119 3.11 -8.35 9.84
C ILE A 119 1.73 -8.73 9.29
N GLY A 120 1.57 -9.98 8.81
CA GLY A 120 0.30 -10.50 8.32
C GLY A 120 -0.84 -10.42 9.35
N GLN A 121 -0.56 -10.68 10.63
CA GLN A 121 -1.53 -10.51 11.71
C GLN A 121 -1.88 -9.03 11.94
N ALA A 122 -0.87 -8.16 11.95
CA ALA A 122 -1.06 -6.73 12.18
C ALA A 122 -1.93 -6.05 11.11
N VAL A 123 -1.83 -6.49 9.84
CA VAL A 123 -2.66 -5.97 8.73
C VAL A 123 -4.17 -6.02 9.02
N THR A 124 -4.63 -6.97 9.84
CA THR A 124 -6.07 -7.09 10.17
C THR A 124 -6.63 -5.89 10.92
N HIS A 125 -5.77 -5.13 11.60
CA HIS A 125 -6.15 -3.89 12.31
C HIS A 125 -6.28 -2.69 11.36
N ASP A 126 -5.71 -2.79 10.15
CA ASP A 126 -5.72 -1.72 9.17
C ASP A 126 -6.86 -1.87 8.15
N VAL A 127 -7.31 -3.09 7.87
CA VAL A 127 -8.25 -3.38 6.77
C VAL A 127 -9.70 -3.50 7.27
N SER A 128 -10.65 -3.10 6.43
CA SER A 128 -12.08 -3.27 6.67
C SER A 128 -12.82 -3.65 5.37
N PRO A 129 -12.57 -4.86 4.83
CA PRO A 129 -13.17 -5.30 3.58
C PRO A 129 -14.66 -5.60 3.74
N ARG A 130 -15.45 -5.24 2.73
CA ARG A 130 -16.89 -5.54 2.66
C ARG A 130 -17.18 -6.83 1.89
N THR A 131 -18.34 -7.43 2.13
CA THR A 131 -18.92 -8.41 1.20
C THR A 131 -19.51 -7.70 -0.02
N SER A 132 -19.40 -8.33 -1.18
CA SER A 132 -19.88 -7.81 -2.46
C SER A 132 -20.13 -8.95 -3.44
N TRP A 133 -20.75 -8.65 -4.58
CA TRP A 133 -20.91 -9.60 -5.68
C TRP A 133 -19.58 -10.15 -6.24
N ARG A 134 -18.47 -9.40 -6.11
CA ARG A 134 -17.15 -9.85 -6.57
C ARG A 134 -16.49 -10.88 -5.64
N ALA A 135 -16.73 -10.76 -4.34
CA ALA A 135 -16.12 -11.59 -3.31
C ALA A 135 -16.75 -11.30 -1.95
N LYS A 136 -16.86 -12.36 -1.13
CA LYS A 136 -17.20 -12.27 0.30
C LYS A 136 -16.04 -11.71 1.13
N LYS A 137 -16.36 -11.16 2.30
CA LYS A 137 -15.39 -10.56 3.23
C LYS A 137 -14.29 -11.56 3.62
N GLU A 138 -14.64 -12.81 3.90
CA GLU A 138 -13.74 -13.86 4.37
C GLU A 138 -12.69 -14.18 3.29
N PHE A 139 -13.12 -14.27 2.04
CA PHE A 139 -12.21 -14.48 0.91
C PHE A 139 -11.28 -13.29 0.70
N ARG A 140 -11.79 -12.06 0.86
CA ARG A 140 -10.97 -10.84 0.80
C ARG A 140 -9.91 -10.82 1.90
N LEU A 141 -10.27 -11.19 3.13
CA LEU A 141 -9.32 -11.28 4.24
C LEU A 141 -8.24 -12.34 3.97
N HIS A 142 -8.63 -13.52 3.47
CA HIS A 142 -7.68 -14.55 3.06
C HIS A 142 -6.69 -14.05 1.98
N LEU A 143 -7.19 -13.35 0.97
CA LEU A 143 -6.36 -12.72 -0.06
C LEU A 143 -5.43 -11.66 0.53
N ILE A 144 -5.93 -10.80 1.42
CA ILE A 144 -5.14 -9.76 2.09
C ILE A 144 -3.95 -10.38 2.84
N HIS A 145 -4.16 -11.44 3.63
CA HIS A 145 -3.07 -12.15 4.31
C HIS A 145 -2.07 -12.73 3.30
N THR A 146 -2.57 -13.47 2.32
CA THR A 146 -1.71 -14.12 1.31
C THR A 146 -0.89 -13.11 0.51
N LEU A 147 -1.52 -12.00 0.10
CA LEU A 147 -0.86 -10.95 -0.67
C LEU A 147 0.10 -10.11 0.19
N THR A 148 -0.17 -9.94 1.48
CA THR A 148 0.79 -9.31 2.40
C THR A 148 2.12 -10.06 2.36
N GLU A 149 2.09 -11.37 2.58
CA GLU A 149 3.31 -12.18 2.60
C GLU A 149 4.01 -12.20 1.25
N ARG A 150 3.25 -12.45 0.16
CA ARG A 150 3.80 -12.57 -1.19
C ARG A 150 4.44 -11.26 -1.67
N VAL A 151 3.74 -10.14 -1.49
CA VAL A 151 4.19 -8.83 -2.01
C VAL A 151 5.35 -8.29 -1.18
N ILE A 152 5.34 -8.45 0.15
CA ILE A 152 6.47 -8.08 1.00
C ILE A 152 7.70 -8.92 0.64
N ASN A 153 7.55 -10.24 0.51
CA ASN A 153 8.69 -11.10 0.15
C ASN A 153 9.29 -10.69 -1.22
N LEU A 154 8.46 -10.35 -2.21
CA LEU A 154 8.95 -9.86 -3.50
C LEU A 154 9.64 -8.50 -3.39
N ALA A 155 9.10 -7.58 -2.59
CA ALA A 155 9.75 -6.30 -2.30
C ALA A 155 11.11 -6.52 -1.61
N VAL A 156 11.22 -7.45 -0.67
CA VAL A 156 12.46 -7.81 0.03
C VAL A 156 13.52 -8.34 -0.93
N ILE A 157 13.13 -9.25 -1.84
CA ILE A 157 14.03 -9.76 -2.88
C ILE A 157 14.55 -8.63 -3.76
N ARG A 158 13.66 -7.70 -4.16
CA ARG A 158 14.03 -6.53 -4.98
C ARG A 158 14.90 -5.51 -4.24
N ALA A 159 14.87 -5.51 -2.91
CA ALA A 159 15.77 -4.73 -2.06
C ALA A 159 17.11 -5.43 -1.80
N GLY A 160 17.36 -6.61 -2.39
CA GLY A 160 18.58 -7.40 -2.18
C GLY A 160 18.58 -8.23 -0.89
N GLY A 161 17.45 -8.32 -0.20
CA GLY A 161 17.28 -9.16 0.99
C GLY A 161 16.73 -10.54 0.68
N LYS A 162 16.64 -11.38 1.72
CA LYS A 162 16.00 -12.71 1.66
C LYS A 162 15.28 -12.98 2.97
N ILE A 163 14.02 -13.41 2.89
CA ILE A 163 13.29 -13.93 4.05
C ILE A 163 13.84 -15.33 4.38
N ILE A 164 14.35 -15.51 5.60
CA ILE A 164 14.85 -16.77 6.14
C ILE A 164 13.82 -17.46 7.04
#